data_AF-A0A0T1W779-F1
#
_entry.id   AF-A0A0T1W779-F1
#
_cell.length_a   1.000
_cell.length_b   1.000
_cell.length_c   1.000
_cell.angle_alpha   90.00
_cell.angle_beta   90.00
_cell.angle_gamma   90.00
#
_symmetry.space_group_name_H-M   'P 1'
#
loop_
_entity.id
_entity.type
_entity.pdbx_description
1 polymer ?
#
loop_
_entity_poly.entity_id
_entity_poly.type
_entity_poly.pdbx_seq_one_letter_code
_entity_poly.pdbx_strand_id
1 'polypeptide(L)'
;MFSHDGETRAACEAVEHGWEAPPRDAQCQLNWGSRLQLEEGGDAAFACYAQELPAAQEPLGYGSTWSIGTITCSSEQVGITCADSTSGHRFEISRDAYRLG
;
A
#
# COMPACT_ATOMS: atom_id res chain seq x y z
N MET A 1 1.88 -3.38 9.29
CA MET A 1 1.64 -1.94 9.46
C MET A 1 2.48 -1.39 10.59
N PHE A 2 2.81 -0.11 10.53
CA PHE A 2 3.57 0.59 11.56
C PHE A 2 2.81 1.85 11.93
N SER A 3 2.60 2.06 13.23
CA SER A 3 2.16 3.34 13.78
C SER A 3 3.40 4.02 14.34
N HIS A 4 3.82 5.12 13.73
CA HIS A 4 4.75 6.08 14.31
C HIS A 4 3.99 7.41 14.35
N ASP A 5 3.94 8.07 15.51
CA ASP A 5 3.31 9.39 15.69
C ASP A 5 1.78 9.51 15.48
N GLY A 6 1.03 8.41 15.60
CA GLY A 6 -0.44 8.45 15.52
C GLY A 6 -1.00 8.48 14.09
N GLU A 7 -0.13 8.37 13.09
CA GLU A 7 -0.53 8.28 11.69
C GLU A 7 -0.87 6.84 11.32
N THR A 8 -2.18 6.67 11.15
CA THR A 8 -2.88 5.60 10.47
C THR A 8 -2.32 5.18 9.10
N ARG A 9 -1.43 4.19 8.89
CA ARG A 9 -1.00 3.88 7.50
C ARG A 9 -0.92 2.40 7.13
N ALA A 10 -1.47 2.10 5.95
CA ALA A 10 -1.23 0.86 5.22
C ALA A 10 -0.19 1.09 4.11
N ALA A 11 0.73 0.15 3.97
CA ALA A 11 1.69 0.14 2.86
C ALA A 11 1.83 -1.28 2.31
N CYS A 12 1.84 -1.40 0.99
CA CYS A 12 2.02 -2.65 0.28
C CYS A 12 3.07 -2.47 -0.82
N GLU A 13 3.95 -3.45 -0.97
CA GLU A 13 5.00 -3.45 -1.98
C GLU A 13 4.90 -4.69 -2.85
N ALA A 14 4.85 -4.49 -4.17
CA ALA A 14 5.03 -5.56 -5.14
C ALA A 14 6.52 -5.65 -5.47
N VAL A 15 7.22 -6.61 -4.85
CA VAL A 15 8.66 -6.82 -5.09
C VAL A 15 8.93 -7.22 -6.55
N GLU A 16 8.02 -7.99 -7.14
CA GLU A 16 8.02 -8.33 -8.55
C GLU A 16 6.72 -7.81 -9.18
N HIS A 17 6.84 -6.96 -10.22
CA HIS A 17 5.69 -6.46 -10.96
C HIS A 17 6.00 -6.21 -12.44
N GLY A 18 4.96 -6.27 -13.28
CA GLY A 18 5.02 -6.03 -14.73
C GLY A 18 4.48 -4.67 -15.18
N TRP A 19 3.94 -3.87 -14.26
CA TRP A 19 3.38 -2.55 -14.56
C TRP A 19 4.41 -1.42 -14.42
N GLU A 20 4.18 -0.31 -15.12
CA GLU A 20 5.02 0.89 -15.07
C GLU A 20 4.47 1.90 -14.06
N ALA A 21 5.30 2.33 -13.11
CA ALA A 21 4.96 3.37 -12.17
C ALA A 21 4.82 4.74 -12.86
N PRO A 22 4.00 5.66 -12.32
CA PRO A 22 3.97 7.03 -12.80
C PRO A 22 5.33 7.71 -12.57
N PRO A 23 5.62 8.82 -13.28
CA PRO A 23 6.82 9.59 -13.08
C PRO A 23 7.05 9.84 -11.59
N ARG A 24 8.28 9.57 -11.14
CA ARG A 24 8.66 9.78 -9.75
C ARG A 24 8.44 11.23 -9.37
N ASP A 25 7.83 11.43 -8.20
CA ASP A 25 7.69 12.76 -7.64
C ASP A 25 9.07 13.44 -7.51
N ALA A 26 9.16 14.71 -7.92
CA ALA A 26 10.39 15.49 -7.87
C ALA A 26 10.96 15.62 -6.44
N GLN A 27 10.11 15.56 -5.42
CA GLN A 27 10.51 15.60 -4.02
C GLN A 27 11.03 14.24 -3.50
N CYS A 28 10.80 13.15 -4.24
CA CYS A 28 11.27 11.83 -3.86
C CYS A 28 12.70 11.58 -4.38
N GLN A 29 13.64 11.45 -3.44
CA GLN A 29 15.05 11.11 -3.71
C GLN A 29 15.41 9.66 -3.32
N LEU A 30 14.41 8.85 -2.98
CA LEU A 30 14.58 7.48 -2.47
C LEU A 30 14.01 6.46 -3.46
N ASN A 31 13.74 5.24 -3.00
CA ASN A 31 13.09 4.20 -3.81
C ASN A 31 11.65 4.62 -4.15
N TRP A 32 11.22 4.24 -5.35
CA TRP A 32 9.94 4.62 -5.93
C TRP A 32 9.44 3.52 -6.86
N GLY A 33 8.12 3.43 -6.98
CA GLY A 33 7.48 2.76 -8.11
C GLY A 33 7.13 1.29 -7.90
N SER A 34 7.35 0.71 -6.72
CA SER A 34 6.90 -0.64 -6.36
C SER A 34 6.04 -0.68 -5.10
N ARG A 35 5.98 0.43 -4.36
CA ARG A 35 5.26 0.55 -3.09
C ARG A 35 4.14 1.56 -3.17
N LEU A 36 2.95 1.14 -2.75
CA LEU A 36 1.79 1.99 -2.54
C LEU A 36 1.55 2.17 -1.05
N GLN A 37 0.97 3.31 -0.71
CA GLN A 37 0.53 3.63 0.63
C GLN A 37 -0.86 4.27 0.64
N LEU A 38 -1.55 4.10 1.76
CA LEU A 38 -2.79 4.77 2.09
C LEU A 38 -2.70 5.23 3.54
N GLU A 39 -2.81 6.53 3.73
CA GLU A 39 -2.88 7.17 5.03
C GLU A 39 -4.35 7.34 5.44
N GLU A 40 -4.62 7.21 6.73
CA GLU A 40 -5.97 7.35 7.30
C GLU A 40 -6.47 8.77 7.04
N GLY A 41 -7.61 8.89 6.36
CA GLY A 41 -8.12 10.19 5.90
C GLY A 41 -7.36 10.82 4.72
N GLY A 42 -6.29 10.19 4.22
CA GLY A 42 -5.46 10.68 3.14
C GLY A 42 -5.66 9.94 1.81
N ASP A 43 -4.96 10.40 0.78
CA ASP A 43 -5.00 9.81 -0.57
C ASP A 43 -4.19 8.50 -0.66
N ALA A 44 -4.64 7.61 -1.52
CA ALA A 44 -3.84 6.48 -1.96
C ALA A 44 -2.77 6.92 -2.97
N ALA A 45 -1.49 6.64 -2.71
CA ALA A 45 -0.39 7.12 -3.54
C ALA A 45 0.81 6.16 -3.59
N PHE A 46 1.72 6.42 -4.53
CA PHE A 46 3.05 5.81 -4.52
C PHE A 46 3.88 6.34 -3.37
N ALA A 47 4.49 5.42 -2.62
CA ALA A 47 5.33 5.76 -1.49
C ALA A 47 6.75 6.08 -1.97
N CYS A 48 7.33 7.14 -1.40
CA CYS A 48 8.77 7.37 -1.43
C CYS A 48 9.38 6.75 -0.17
N TYR A 49 10.31 5.80 -0.30
CA TYR A 49 10.77 5.04 0.86
C TYR A 49 12.26 4.70 0.82
N ALA A 50 12.89 4.71 2.00
CA ALA A 50 14.31 4.32 2.17
C ALA A 50 14.46 2.87 2.63
N GLN A 51 13.52 2.38 3.43
CA GLN A 51 13.62 1.09 4.11
C GLN A 51 12.68 0.06 3.50
N GLU A 52 13.15 -1.17 3.37
CA GLU A 52 12.32 -2.33 3.04
C GLU A 52 11.22 -2.50 4.10
N LEU A 53 10.04 -2.94 3.66
CA LEU A 53 9.04 -3.40 4.62
C LEU A 53 9.63 -4.62 5.33
N PRO A 54 9.53 -4.70 6.67
CA PRO A 54 9.98 -5.91 7.34
C PRO A 54 9.18 -7.09 6.80
N ALA A 55 9.83 -8.25 6.79
CA ALA A 55 9.20 -9.50 6.38
C ALA A 55 7.83 -9.61 7.04
N ALA A 56 6.81 -9.95 6.25
CA ALA A 56 5.47 -10.15 6.75
C ALA A 56 5.54 -11.14 7.93
N GLN A 57 5.23 -10.67 9.14
CA GLN A 57 5.31 -11.49 10.36
C GLN A 57 4.36 -12.70 10.24
N GLU A 58 3.27 -12.52 9.49
CA GLU A 58 2.46 -13.59 8.94
C GLU A 58 2.18 -13.25 7.46
N PRO A 59 2.63 -14.06 6.49
CA PRO A 59 2.18 -13.91 5.12
C PRO A 59 0.67 -14.10 5.10
N LEU A 60 -0.09 -13.05 4.76
CA LEU A 60 -1.54 -13.13 4.68
C LEU A 60 -1.93 -14.20 3.67
N GLY A 61 -2.51 -15.30 4.15
CA GLY A 61 -3.12 -16.29 3.28
C GLY A 61 -4.19 -15.61 2.42
N TYR A 62 -4.33 -16.03 1.17
CA TYR A 62 -5.40 -15.51 0.30
C TYR A 62 -6.77 -15.64 0.98
N GLY A 63 -7.59 -14.60 0.89
CA GLY A 63 -8.87 -14.46 1.58
C GLY A 63 -8.77 -13.83 2.98
N SER A 64 -7.57 -13.42 3.41
CA SER A 64 -7.37 -12.77 4.71
C SER A 64 -7.64 -11.27 4.61
N THR A 65 -8.26 -10.71 5.65
CA THR A 65 -8.49 -9.28 5.80
C THR A 65 -7.87 -8.79 7.10
N TRP A 66 -7.30 -7.61 7.07
CA TRP A 66 -6.65 -6.97 8.20
C TRP A 66 -7.08 -5.50 8.27
N SER A 67 -7.13 -4.92 9.47
CA SER A 67 -7.54 -3.52 9.63
C SER A 67 -6.75 -2.80 10.72
N ILE A 68 -6.57 -1.50 10.53
CA ILE A 68 -5.98 -0.56 11.48
C ILE A 68 -6.68 0.78 11.34
N GLY A 69 -7.08 1.35 12.48
CA GLY A 69 -7.92 2.54 12.45
C GLY A 69 -9.12 2.34 11.52
N THR A 70 -9.24 3.20 10.52
CA THR A 70 -10.32 3.17 9.51
C THR A 70 -9.92 2.47 8.20
N ILE A 71 -8.67 2.02 8.09
CA ILE A 71 -8.12 1.35 6.91
C ILE A 71 -8.32 -0.16 7.02
N THR A 72 -8.91 -0.74 5.98
CA THR A 72 -9.07 -2.19 5.82
C THR A 72 -8.33 -2.66 4.58
N CYS A 73 -7.46 -3.65 4.74
CA CYS A 73 -6.74 -4.32 3.66
C CYS A 73 -7.19 -5.77 3.51
N SER A 74 -7.57 -6.18 2.31
CA SER A 74 -7.89 -7.56 1.95
C SER A 74 -6.86 -8.12 0.98
N SER A 75 -6.35 -9.31 1.28
CA SER A 75 -5.45 -10.08 0.41
C SER A 75 -6.27 -11.12 -0.36
N GLU A 76 -6.28 -11.03 -1.68
CA GLU A 76 -6.95 -11.96 -2.59
C GLU A 76 -5.93 -12.59 -3.54
N GLN A 77 -6.29 -13.69 -4.21
CA GLN A 77 -5.40 -14.32 -5.20
C GLN A 77 -5.00 -13.38 -6.34
N VAL A 78 -5.85 -12.39 -6.60
CA VAL A 78 -5.68 -11.41 -7.68
C VAL A 78 -4.88 -10.18 -7.25
N GLY A 79 -4.60 -10.00 -5.96
CA GLY A 79 -3.90 -8.82 -5.44
C GLY A 79 -4.31 -8.44 -4.02
N ILE A 80 -3.84 -7.29 -3.56
CA ILE A 80 -4.18 -6.69 -2.28
C ILE A 80 -4.98 -5.42 -2.54
N THR A 81 -6.10 -5.25 -1.84
CA THR A 81 -6.87 -4.01 -1.83
C THR A 81 -6.83 -3.41 -0.44
N CYS A 82 -6.48 -2.14 -0.31
CA CYS A 82 -6.60 -1.39 0.93
C CYS A 82 -7.54 -0.20 0.72
N ALA A 83 -8.47 0.00 1.63
CA ALA A 83 -9.45 1.07 1.55
C ALA A 83 -9.61 1.76 2.91
N ASP A 84 -9.75 3.08 2.90
CA ASP A 84 -10.05 3.90 4.05
C ASP A 84 -11.55 4.21 4.08
N SER A 85 -12.22 3.81 5.17
CA SER A 85 -13.66 4.00 5.31
C SER A 85 -14.08 5.45 5.57
N THR A 86 -13.14 6.31 6.01
CA THR A 86 -13.38 7.72 6.30
C THR A 86 -13.26 8.62 5.07
N SER A 87 -12.19 8.48 4.30
CA SER A 87 -11.98 9.26 3.07
C SER A 87 -12.65 8.63 1.85
N GLY A 88 -12.86 7.31 1.87
CA GLY A 88 -13.29 6.54 0.70
C GLY A 88 -12.16 6.20 -0.26
N HIS A 89 -10.93 6.65 0.02
CA HIS A 89 -9.76 6.37 -0.81
C HIS A 89 -9.31 4.93 -0.68
N ARG A 90 -8.73 4.41 -1.76
CA ARG A 90 -8.27 3.02 -1.84
C ARG A 90 -7.14 2.84 -2.82
N PHE A 91 -6.33 1.82 -2.59
CA PHE A 91 -5.48 1.25 -3.62
C PHE A 91 -5.74 -0.23 -3.82
N GLU A 92 -5.43 -0.69 -5.03
CA GLU A 92 -5.32 -2.09 -5.40
C GLU A 92 -3.91 -2.31 -5.95
N ILE A 93 -3.26 -3.40 -5.56
CA ILE A 93 -1.93 -3.76 -6.05
C ILE A 93 -1.83 -5.25 -6.30
N SER A 94 -1.31 -5.61 -7.47
CA SER A 94 -0.96 -6.97 -7.85
C SER A 94 0.35 -6.98 -8.63
N ARG A 95 0.81 -8.18 -9.03
CA ARG A 95 1.99 -8.32 -9.90
C ARG A 95 1.74 -7.68 -11.28
N ASP A 96 0.50 -7.70 -11.75
CA ASP A 96 0.15 -7.31 -13.11
C ASP A 96 -0.37 -5.86 -13.21
N ALA A 97 -0.99 -5.33 -12.15
CA ALA A 97 -1.56 -3.99 -12.18
C ALA A 97 -1.59 -3.30 -10.80
N TYR A 98 -1.81 -1.99 -10.82
CA TYR A 98 -2.19 -1.21 -9.66
C TYR A 98 -3.37 -0.29 -9.99
N ARG A 99 -4.12 0.12 -8.96
CA ARG A 99 -5.17 1.13 -9.06
C ARG A 99 -5.16 2.03 -7.84
N LEU A 100 -5.42 3.32 -8.04
CA LEU A 100 -5.62 4.32 -6.99
C LEU A 100 -7.03 4.91 -7.19
N GLY A 101 -7.75 5.16 -6.10
CA GLY A 101 -9.11 5.69 -6.11
C GLY A 101 -9.48 6.41 -4.82
#